data_AF-A0A452ZXT6-F1
#
_entry.id   AF-A0A452ZXT6-F1
#
_cell.length_a   1.000
_cell.length_b   1.000
_cell.length_c   1.000
_cell.angle_alpha   90.00
_cell.angle_beta   90.00
_cell.angle_gamma   90.00
#
_symmetry.space_group_name_H-M   'P 1'
#
loop_
_entity.id
_entity.type
_entity.pdbx_description
1 polymer ?
#
loop_
_entity_poly.entity_id
_entity_poly.type
_entity_poly.pdbx_seq_one_letter_code
_entity_poly.pdbx_strand_id
1 'polypeptide(L)' 'MDRRTFHILCEMVRDVGGLKGTRNTSLEEIVASFLYVLSHHLKNRTVGKFFYRSPEPISRNFNACL' A
#
# COMPACT_ATOMS: atom_id res chain seq x y z
N MET A 1 6.84 -8.73 9.13
CA MET A 1 6.92 -7.42 9.79
C MET A 1 6.05 -7.47 11.04
N ASP A 2 6.50 -6.90 12.16
CA ASP A 2 5.67 -6.78 13.37
C ASP A 2 4.55 -5.73 13.18
N ARG A 3 3.40 -5.94 13.83
CA ARG A 3 2.20 -5.11 13.66
C ARG A 3 2.38 -3.69 14.18
N ARG A 4 3.14 -3.50 15.26
CA ARG A 4 3.43 -2.17 15.82
C ARG A 4 4.37 -1.42 14.90
N THR A 5 5.43 -2.08 14.43
CA THR A 5 6.35 -1.47 13.45
C THR A 5 5.60 -1.03 12.19
N PHE A 6 4.63 -1.83 11.73
CA PHE A 6 3.82 -1.47 10.57
C PHE A 6 2.95 -0.22 10.81
N HIS A 7 2.31 -0.10 11.98
CA HIS A 7 1.53 1.10 12.29
C HIS A 7 2.41 2.35 12.40
N ILE A 8 3.59 2.24 13.03
CA ILE A 8 4.55 3.35 13.09
C ILE A 8 4.98 3.77 11.68
N LEU A 9 5.21 2.81 10.76
CA LEU A 9 5.48 3.13 9.36
C LEU A 9 4.31 3.87 8.72
N CYS A 10 3.08 3.42 8.89
CA CYS A 10 1.90 4.11 8.36
C CYS A 10 1.76 5.53 8.91
N GLU A 11 2.04 5.76 10.20
CA GLU A 11 2.07 7.09 10.80
C GLU A 11 3.16 7.97 10.17
N MET A 12 4.40 7.48 10.06
CA MET A 12 5.48 8.23 9.42
C MET A 12 5.17 8.58 7.96
N VAL A 13 4.64 7.62 7.20
CA VAL A 13 4.25 7.82 5.80
C VAL A 13 3.13 8.85 5.66
N ARG A 14 2.23 8.95 6.64
CA ARG A 14 1.17 9.96 6.70
C ARG A 14 1.72 11.35 7.04
N ASP A 15 2.51 11.43 8.11
CA ASP A 15 2.89 12.68 8.73
C ASP A 15 4.08 13.33 8.02
N VAL A 16 5.05 12.52 7.58
CA VAL A 16 6.25 12.99 6.87
C VAL A 16 6.05 12.90 5.37
N GLY A 17 5.52 11.77 4.88
CA GLY A 17 5.31 11.54 3.44
C GLY A 17 4.04 12.19 2.87
N GLY A 18 3.13 12.66 3.73
CA GLY A 18 1.87 13.28 3.31
C GLY A 18 0.86 12.31 2.68
N LEU A 19 1.16 11.01 2.66
CA LEU A 19 0.30 10.02 2.01
C LEU A 19 -0.96 9.77 2.85
N LYS A 20 -2.10 9.76 2.18
CA LYS A 20 -3.41 9.56 2.81
C LYS A 20 -4.15 8.42 2.14
N GLY A 21 -5.03 7.78 2.90
CA GLY A 21 -6.01 6.84 2.35
C GLY A 21 -6.90 7.55 1.32
N THR A 22 -7.41 6.77 0.37
CA THR A 22 -8.42 7.22 -0.59
C THR A 22 -9.82 6.82 -0.09
N ARG A 23 -10.88 7.29 -0.76
CA ARG A 23 -12.26 6.88 -0.45
C ARG A 23 -12.44 5.36 -0.39
N ASN A 24 -11.69 4.63 -1.23
CA ASN A 24 -11.91 3.21 -1.43
C ASN A 24 -10.80 2.33 -0.80
N THR A 25 -9.65 2.91 -0.41
CA THR A 25 -8.47 2.16 0.07
C THR A 25 -7.86 2.87 1.27
N SER A 26 -7.70 2.17 2.40
CA SER A 26 -7.07 2.76 3.58
C SER A 26 -5.58 3.00 3.37
N LEU A 27 -4.96 3.84 4.21
CA LEU A 27 -3.51 4.07 4.15
C LEU A 27 -2.73 2.76 4.39
N GLU A 28 -3.20 1.97 5.34
CA GLU A 28 -2.62 0.68 5.70
C GLU A 28 -2.65 -0.29 4.51
N GLU A 29 -3.77 -0.38 3.79
CA GLU A 29 -3.87 -1.23 2.60
C GLU A 29 -2.95 -0.74 1.47
N ILE A 30 -2.82 0.59 1.28
CA ILE A 30 -1.87 1.19 0.32
C ILE A 30 -0.44 0.79 0.68
N VAL A 31 -0.01 1.05 1.92
CA VAL A 31 1.36 0.76 2.38
C VAL A 31 1.64 -0.75 2.37
N ALA A 32 0.68 -1.59 2.79
CA ALA A 32 0.82 -3.05 2.75
C ALA A 32 0.96 -3.56 1.31
N SER A 33 0.13 -3.08 0.38
CA SER A 33 0.20 -3.49 -1.02
C SER A 33 1.50 -3.04 -1.70
N PHE A 34 2.00 -1.84 -1.38
CA PHE A 34 3.28 -1.34 -1.85
C PHE A 34 4.45 -2.21 -1.37
N LEU A 35 4.53 -2.48 -0.06
CA LEU A 35 5.54 -3.36 0.52
C LEU A 35 5.47 -4.77 -0.06
N TYR A 36 4.26 -5.28 -0.33
CA TYR A 36 4.07 -6.60 -0.94
C TYR A 36 4.59 -6.66 -2.38
N VAL A 37 4.37 -5.61 -3.18
CA VAL A 37 4.95 -5.50 -4.52
C VAL A 37 6.48 -5.47 -4.45
N LEU A 38 7.06 -4.63 -3.58
CA LEU A 38 8.52 -4.52 -3.45
C LEU A 38 9.18 -5.81 -2.94
N SER A 39 8.58 -6.47 -1.96
CA SER A 39 9.17 -7.66 -1.31
C SER A 39 9.19 -8.88 -2.21
N HIS A 40 8.22 -9.00 -3.12
CA HIS A 40 8.04 -10.20 -3.95
C HIS A 40 8.15 -9.93 -5.46
N HIS A 41 8.40 -8.68 -5.86
CA HIS A 41 8.47 -8.24 -7.25
C HIS A 41 7.26 -8.69 -8.10
N LEU A 42 6.07 -8.58 -7.51
CA LEU A 42 4.83 -9.10 -8.08
C LEU A 42 4.13 -8.11 -9.00
N LYS A 43 3.49 -8.63 -10.03
CA LYS A 43 2.63 -7.84 -10.93
C LYS A 43 1.34 -7.42 -10.22
N ASN A 44 0.79 -6.26 -10.58
CA ASN A 44 -0.46 -5.71 -10.01
C ASN A 44 -1.64 -6.69 -10.02
N ARG A 45 -1.73 -7.56 -11.04
CA ARG A 45 -2.78 -8.59 -11.10
C ARG A 45 -2.70 -9.59 -9.95
N THR A 46 -1.49 -9.99 -9.53
CA THR A 46 -1.29 -10.93 -8.41
C THR A 46 -1.61 -10.25 -7.08
N VAL A 47 -1.17 -9.00 -6.92
CA VAL A 47 -1.47 -8.18 -5.75
C VAL A 47 -2.99 -7.97 -5.63
N GLY A 48 -3.68 -7.69 -6.74
CA GLY A 48 -5.14 -7.51 -6.78
C GLY A 48 -5.93 -8.73 -6.35
N LYS A 49 -5.43 -9.94 -6.65
CA LYS A 49 -6.04 -11.16 -6.13
C LYS A 49 -5.91 -11.28 -4.61
N PHE A 50 -4.79 -10.84 -4.04
CA PHE A 50 -4.54 -10.93 -2.60
C PHE A 50 -5.33 -9.88 -1.80
N PHE A 51 -5.39 -8.65 -2.30
CA PHE A 51 -6.08 -7.53 -1.66
C PHE A 51 -7.53 -7.36 -2.13
N TYR A 52 -8.04 -8.26 -2.98
CA TYR A 52 -9.38 -8.19 -3.59
C TYR A 52 -9.66 -6.84 -4.29
N ARG A 53 -8.66 -6.32 -5.00
CA ARG A 53 -8.73 -5.06 -5.76
C ARG A 53 -8.53 -5.28 -7.24
N SER A 54 -9.11 -4.40 -8.05
CA SER A 54 -8.75 -4.32 -9.46
C SER A 54 -7.30 -3.82 -9.62
N PRO A 55 -6.67 -4.00 -10.79
CA PRO A 55 -5.30 -3.56 -11.01
C PRO A 55 -5.12 -2.04 -11.00
N GLU A 56 -6.18 -1.27 -11.30
CA GLU A 56 -6.11 0.19 -11.43
C GLU A 56 -5.85 0.90 -10.09
N PRO A 57 -6.58 0.60 -8.99
CA PRO A 57 -6.27 1.15 -7.68
C PRO A 57 -4.88 0.77 -7.21
N ILE A 58 -4.41 -0.44 -7.50
CA ILE A 58 -3.06 -0.89 -7.12
C ILE A 58 -2.00 -0.07 -7.84
N SER A 59 -2.15 0.14 -9.14
CA SER A 59 -1.23 0.97 -9.92
C SER A 59 -1.21 2.41 -9.42
N ARG A 60 -2.40 3.01 -9.18
CA ARG A 60 -2.51 4.37 -8.65
C ARG A 60 -1.84 4.49 -7.28
N ASN A 61 -2.18 3.59 -6.37
CA ASN A 61 -1.69 3.61 -4.99
C ASN A 61 -0.18 3.35 -4.93
N PHE A 62 0.35 2.44 -5.76
CA PHE A 62 1.79 2.21 -5.86
C PHE A 62 2.53 3.47 -6.31
N ASN A 63 2.03 4.17 -7.33
CA ASN A 63 2.64 5.42 -7.79
C ASN A 63 2.53 6.55 -6.76
N ALA A 64 1.51 6.56 -5.90
CA ALA A 64 1.40 7.54 -4.83
C ALA A 64 2.44 7.34 -3.71
N CYS A 65 3.09 6.18 -3.65
CA CYS A 65 4.16 5.88 -2.69
C CYS A 65 5.56 6.22 -3.22
N LEU A 66 5.68 6.66 -4.48
CA LEU A 66 6.93 7.11 -5.11
C LEU A 66 7.05 8.63 -5.01
#